data_AF-A0A843IAF6-F1
#
_entry.id   AF-A0A843IAF6-F1
#
_cell.length_a   1.000
_cell.length_b   1.000
_cell.length_c   1.000
_cell.angle_alpha   90.00
_cell.angle_beta   90.00
_cell.angle_gamma   90.00
#
_symmetry.space_group_name_H-M   'P 1'
#
loop_
_entity.id
_entity.type
_entity.pdbx_description
1 polymer ?
#
loop_
_entity_poly.entity_id
_entity_poly.type
_entity_poly.pdbx_seq_one_letter_code
_entity_poly.pdbx_strand_id
1 'polypeptide(L)'
;IGLAIAIALFALIYWTIYTMGNGFIAFDGLISGGVSGHLGSTHDNSYNPDFGYYLTNMGNFISSSNTTFVAKTPSLANPTILSGLVFAILIIGAALWVKRTEFEINRTKIAGTIVCLIALLTFSQFSSTITIILTMIGLFLIGKDSKYKMGIFMLAWILSYFIFQSYYMVKVNRYIIPTFPPLVYFIMIGVDEINARINRKNILPIILIVLFLIQGFAFTSTFEQTNEFNGPELMTDYIKENIDNWSEIQIGNYNIRPYYWYLGMNSPGIESSATQKIIESNVSYYISNHPQKNLTNYTEIKNIDGLYLYQRNA
;
A
#
# COMPACT_ATOMS: atom_id res chain seq x y z
N ILE A 1 -3.68 -2.49 -33.49
CA ILE A 1 -4.91 -2.25 -32.69
C ILE A 1 -4.62 -2.30 -31.19
N GLY A 2 -4.20 -3.43 -30.62
CA GLY A 2 -3.92 -3.54 -29.17
C GLY A 2 -2.92 -2.52 -28.61
N LEU A 3 -1.79 -2.29 -29.31
CA LEU A 3 -0.81 -1.27 -28.92
C LEU A 3 -1.40 0.15 -28.93
N ALA A 4 -2.21 0.47 -29.94
CA ALA A 4 -2.86 1.78 -30.05
C ALA A 4 -3.88 1.98 -28.91
N ILE A 5 -4.65 0.94 -28.55
CA ILE A 5 -5.57 0.98 -27.40
C ILE A 5 -4.78 1.18 -26.10
N ALA A 6 -3.66 0.48 -25.91
CA ALA A 6 -2.81 0.62 -24.73
C ALA A 6 -2.24 2.04 -24.60
N ILE A 7 -1.76 2.63 -25.72
CA ILE A 7 -1.28 4.01 -25.75
C ILE A 7 -2.41 5.00 -25.42
N ALA A 8 -3.60 4.81 -25.98
CA ALA A 8 -4.75 5.67 -25.71
C ALA A 8 -5.19 5.60 -24.23
N LEU A 9 -5.23 4.40 -23.65
CA LEU A 9 -5.52 4.20 -22.22
C LEU A 9 -4.45 4.84 -21.34
N PHE A 10 -3.17 4.67 -21.69
CA PHE A 10 -2.08 5.31 -20.96
C PHE A 10 -2.21 6.84 -20.98
N ALA A 11 -2.47 7.44 -22.14
CA ALA A 11 -2.65 8.88 -22.27
C ALA A 11 -3.84 9.40 -21.43
N LEU A 12 -4.96 8.67 -21.43
CA LEU A 12 -6.15 9.01 -20.64
C LEU A 12 -5.86 8.97 -19.12
N ILE A 13 -5.24 7.88 -18.65
CA ILE A 13 -4.88 7.70 -17.23
C ILE A 13 -3.88 8.78 -16.82
N TYR A 14 -2.84 8.99 -17.64
CA TYR A 14 -1.83 10.02 -17.38
C TYR A 14 -2.46 11.41 -17.27
N TRP A 15 -3.31 11.79 -18.21
CA TRP A 15 -4.01 13.08 -18.19
C TRP A 15 -4.90 13.24 -16.94
N THR A 16 -5.61 12.18 -16.54
CA THR A 16 -6.44 12.19 -15.34
C THR A 16 -5.59 12.40 -14.07
N ILE A 17 -4.47 11.68 -13.96
CA ILE A 17 -3.55 11.84 -12.82
C ILE A 17 -2.92 13.24 -12.82
N TYR A 18 -2.51 13.74 -13.99
CA TYR A 18 -1.91 15.07 -14.13
C TYR A 18 -2.87 16.17 -13.66
N THR A 19 -4.14 16.09 -14.08
CA THR A 19 -5.18 17.06 -13.69
C THR A 19 -5.53 16.97 -12.21
N MET A 20 -5.70 15.75 -11.67
CA MET A 20 -5.91 15.54 -10.22
C MET A 20 -4.73 16.02 -9.38
N GLY A 21 -3.51 15.91 -9.90
CA GLY A 21 -2.29 16.38 -9.27
C GLY A 21 -2.03 17.88 -9.41
N ASN A 22 -2.95 18.67 -9.99
CA ASN A 22 -2.76 20.10 -10.29
C ASN A 22 -1.47 20.37 -11.09
N GLY A 23 -1.18 19.52 -12.07
CA GLY A 23 0.02 19.60 -12.91
C GLY A 23 1.31 19.10 -12.25
N PHE A 24 1.24 18.66 -10.99
CA PHE A 24 2.35 18.00 -10.31
C PHE A 24 2.17 16.49 -10.35
N ILE A 25 3.12 15.79 -10.97
CA ILE A 25 3.21 14.34 -10.92
C ILE A 25 4.47 14.01 -10.11
N ALA A 26 4.30 13.45 -8.91
CA ALA A 26 5.41 13.02 -8.05
C ALA A 26 6.25 11.84 -8.62
N PHE A 27 6.01 11.45 -9.87
CA PHE A 27 6.59 10.28 -10.53
C PHE A 27 8.08 10.46 -10.82
N ASP A 28 8.55 11.69 -11.01
CA ASP A 28 9.93 12.01 -11.38
C ASP A 28 10.91 11.69 -10.22
N GLY A 29 10.49 11.99 -8.98
CA GLY A 29 11.18 11.58 -7.75
C GLY A 29 11.08 10.08 -7.46
N LEU A 30 9.97 9.45 -7.86
CA LEU A 30 9.75 8.01 -7.71
C LEU A 30 10.51 7.16 -8.72
N ILE A 31 10.70 7.61 -9.96
CA ILE A 31 11.56 6.92 -10.94
C ILE A 31 13.02 7.08 -10.54
N SER A 32 13.46 8.30 -10.24
CA SER A 32 14.87 8.54 -9.87
C SER A 32 15.26 7.79 -8.59
N GLY A 33 14.40 7.76 -7.58
CA GLY A 33 14.60 6.93 -6.39
C GLY A 33 14.29 5.44 -6.58
N GLY A 34 13.39 5.09 -7.50
CA GLY A 34 13.06 3.70 -7.83
C GLY A 34 14.22 3.00 -8.58
N VAL A 35 14.94 3.75 -9.40
CA VAL A 35 16.19 3.32 -10.05
C VAL A 35 17.32 3.16 -9.04
N SER A 36 17.39 4.01 -8.00
CA SER A 36 18.39 3.87 -6.93
C SER A 36 18.05 2.75 -5.93
N GLY A 37 16.80 2.29 -5.88
CA GLY A 37 16.37 1.14 -5.07
C GLY A 37 16.33 1.40 -3.55
N HIS A 38 16.48 2.65 -3.11
CA HIS A 38 16.56 3.03 -1.68
C HIS A 38 15.61 4.20 -1.39
N LEU A 39 14.32 4.00 -1.66
CA LEU A 39 13.30 5.00 -1.37
C LEU A 39 12.79 4.85 0.07
N GLY A 40 13.17 5.78 0.93
CA GLY A 40 12.65 5.91 2.30
C GLY A 40 13.61 6.63 3.22
N SER A 41 13.08 7.42 4.15
CA SER A 41 13.86 8.01 5.24
C SER A 41 13.82 7.08 6.46
N THR A 42 14.94 6.92 7.16
CA THR A 42 14.99 6.23 8.45
C THR A 42 14.16 6.93 9.53
N HIS A 43 13.78 8.19 9.30
CA HIS A 43 12.90 8.97 10.16
C HIS A 43 11.40 8.77 9.85
N ASP A 44 11.05 8.01 8.80
CA ASP A 44 9.65 7.66 8.53
C ASP A 44 9.19 6.55 9.49
N ASN A 45 8.04 6.74 10.15
CA ASN A 45 7.46 5.74 11.07
C ASN A 45 7.17 4.39 10.38
N SER A 46 7.03 4.39 9.06
CA SER A 46 6.81 3.21 8.24
C SER A 46 8.09 2.68 7.59
N TYR A 47 9.27 3.17 8.00
CA TYR A 47 10.56 2.64 7.56
C TYR A 47 10.74 1.20 8.03
N ASN A 48 10.88 0.28 7.09
CA ASN A 48 11.16 -1.13 7.35
C ASN A 48 12.00 -1.73 6.19
N PRO A 49 13.27 -2.10 6.45
CA PRO A 49 14.18 -2.61 5.44
C PRO A 49 13.97 -4.11 5.11
N ASP A 50 12.98 -4.79 5.70
CA ASP A 50 12.68 -6.18 5.39
C ASP A 50 12.18 -6.34 3.94
N PHE A 51 13.05 -6.91 3.08
CA PHE A 51 12.74 -7.23 1.69
C PHE A 51 11.56 -8.19 1.54
N GLY A 52 11.38 -9.08 2.52
CA GLY A 52 10.34 -10.11 2.53
C GLY A 52 9.03 -9.67 3.17
N TYR A 53 8.93 -8.44 3.69
CA TYR A 53 7.83 -7.97 4.54
C TYR A 53 6.44 -8.36 4.02
N TYR A 54 6.14 -8.08 2.75
CA TYR A 54 4.81 -8.35 2.20
C TYR A 54 4.54 -9.83 1.96
N LEU A 55 5.58 -10.62 1.68
CA LEU A 55 5.46 -12.05 1.48
C LEU A 55 5.28 -12.77 2.81
N THR A 56 6.09 -12.43 3.82
CA THR A 56 6.03 -13.00 5.17
C THR A 56 4.70 -12.66 5.85
N ASN A 57 4.14 -11.47 5.59
CA ASN A 57 2.86 -11.04 6.13
C ASN A 57 1.65 -11.31 5.20
N MET A 58 1.83 -12.01 4.07
CA MET A 58 0.72 -12.30 3.13
C MET A 58 -0.49 -12.92 3.83
N GLY A 59 -0.24 -13.80 4.80
CA GLY A 59 -1.32 -14.40 5.57
C GLY A 59 -2.18 -13.37 6.31
N ASN A 60 -1.55 -12.38 6.93
CA ASN A 60 -2.22 -11.29 7.63
C ASN A 60 -3.02 -10.40 6.65
N PHE A 61 -2.49 -10.18 5.44
CA PHE A 61 -3.20 -9.39 4.42
C PHE A 61 -4.44 -10.09 3.86
N ILE A 62 -4.42 -11.42 3.72
CA ILE A 62 -5.60 -12.19 3.30
C ILE A 62 -6.68 -12.14 4.38
N SER A 63 -6.30 -12.40 5.63
CA SER A 63 -7.20 -12.33 6.77
C SER A 63 -6.40 -12.29 8.07
N SER A 64 -6.57 -11.20 8.81
CA SER A 64 -5.93 -10.96 10.10
C SER A 64 -6.95 -10.95 11.23
N SER A 65 -6.51 -11.36 12.42
CA SER A 65 -7.38 -11.40 13.61
C SER A 65 -7.77 -10.01 14.12
N ASN A 66 -6.84 -9.04 14.13
CA ASN A 66 -7.10 -7.69 14.59
C ASN A 66 -6.08 -6.69 14.04
N THR A 67 -6.39 -5.39 14.15
CA THR A 67 -5.41 -4.32 13.91
C THR A 67 -4.67 -3.98 15.20
N THR A 68 -3.35 -3.77 15.11
CA THR A 68 -2.52 -3.20 16.18
C THR A 68 -1.81 -1.94 15.68
N PHE A 69 -1.26 -1.14 16.57
CA PHE A 69 -0.49 0.05 16.20
C PHE A 69 0.96 -0.07 16.65
N VAL A 70 1.89 0.04 15.72
CA VAL A 70 3.34 0.12 15.99
C VAL A 70 3.81 1.50 15.55
N ALA A 71 4.30 2.31 16.49
CA ALA A 71 4.77 3.68 16.22
C ALA A 71 3.80 4.48 15.32
N LYS A 72 2.50 4.47 15.66
CA LYS A 72 1.41 5.18 14.94
C LYS A 72 1.05 4.62 13.56
N THR A 73 1.67 3.51 13.16
CA THR A 73 1.36 2.82 11.90
C THR A 73 0.48 1.61 12.19
N PRO A 74 -0.68 1.46 11.52
CA PRO A 74 -1.52 0.29 11.69
C PRO A 74 -0.78 -0.95 11.14
N SER A 75 -0.75 -2.01 11.94
CA SER A 75 -0.18 -3.32 11.63
C SER A 75 -1.26 -4.39 11.77
N LEU A 76 -1.15 -5.46 10.98
CA LEU A 76 -2.11 -6.56 10.99
C LEU A 76 -1.56 -7.70 11.85
N ALA A 77 -2.32 -8.11 12.86
CA ALA A 77 -1.90 -9.13 13.81
C ALA A 77 -2.53 -10.49 13.48
N ASN A 78 -1.68 -11.52 13.47
CA ASN A 78 -1.94 -12.96 13.33
C ASN A 78 -2.88 -13.37 12.16
N PRO A 79 -2.44 -14.29 11.28
CA PRO A 79 -3.29 -14.78 10.21
C PRO A 79 -4.40 -15.66 10.79
N THR A 80 -5.62 -15.53 10.28
CA THR A 80 -6.74 -16.38 10.72
C THR A 80 -6.76 -17.73 10.00
N ILE A 81 -7.66 -18.62 10.43
CA ILE A 81 -7.94 -19.89 9.76
C ILE A 81 -8.36 -19.68 8.29
N LEU A 82 -9.06 -18.58 7.97
CA LEU A 82 -9.45 -18.26 6.59
C LEU A 82 -8.22 -18.06 5.70
N SER A 83 -7.19 -17.41 6.22
CA SER A 83 -5.92 -17.24 5.50
C SER A 83 -5.26 -18.59 5.17
N GLY A 84 -5.23 -19.51 6.15
CA GLY A 84 -4.75 -20.89 5.95
C GLY A 84 -5.57 -21.65 4.90
N LEU A 85 -6.89 -21.50 4.91
CA LEU A 85 -7.78 -22.10 3.90
C LEU A 85 -7.48 -21.57 2.49
N VAL A 86 -7.27 -20.25 2.35
CA VAL A 86 -6.92 -19.64 1.05
C VAL A 86 -5.58 -20.17 0.55
N PHE A 87 -4.56 -20.28 1.41
CA PHE A 87 -3.28 -20.90 1.01
C PHE A 87 -3.45 -22.37 0.62
N ALA A 88 -4.25 -23.15 1.34
CA ALA A 88 -4.54 -24.53 0.98
C ALA A 88 -5.18 -24.62 -0.41
N ILE A 89 -6.15 -23.75 -0.72
CA ILE A 89 -6.78 -23.68 -2.04
C ILE A 89 -5.77 -23.32 -3.13
N LEU A 90 -4.91 -22.34 -2.88
CA LEU A 90 -3.87 -21.94 -3.83
C LEU A 90 -2.87 -23.07 -4.11
N ILE A 91 -2.38 -23.75 -3.06
CA ILE A 91 -1.42 -24.84 -3.18
C ILE A 91 -2.05 -26.05 -3.89
N ILE A 92 -3.22 -26.50 -3.43
CA ILE A 92 -3.93 -27.62 -4.04
C ILE A 92 -4.27 -27.27 -5.49
N GLY A 93 -4.88 -26.11 -5.71
CA GLY A 93 -5.25 -25.59 -7.02
C GLY A 93 -4.08 -25.54 -8.00
N ALA A 94 -2.94 -24.99 -7.57
CA ALA A 94 -1.73 -24.97 -8.38
C ALA A 94 -1.25 -26.38 -8.74
N ALA A 95 -1.22 -27.31 -7.77
CA ALA A 95 -0.83 -28.70 -8.04
C ALA A 95 -1.77 -29.39 -9.03
N LEU A 96 -3.09 -29.16 -8.92
CA LEU A 96 -4.09 -29.72 -9.84
C LEU A 96 -3.96 -29.11 -11.24
N TRP A 97 -3.78 -27.80 -11.30
CA TRP A 97 -3.59 -27.07 -12.54
C TRP A 97 -2.34 -27.55 -13.27
N VAL A 98 -1.19 -27.63 -12.59
CA VAL A 98 0.07 -28.15 -13.16
C VAL A 98 -0.14 -29.57 -13.72
N LYS A 99 -0.78 -30.46 -12.95
CA LYS A 99 -1.08 -31.84 -13.40
C LYS A 99 -1.94 -31.86 -14.66
N ARG A 100 -2.94 -30.98 -14.78
CA ARG A 100 -3.80 -30.87 -15.96
C ARG A 100 -3.09 -30.25 -17.16
N THR A 101 -2.16 -29.33 -16.90
CA THR A 101 -1.60 -28.48 -17.95
C THR A 101 -0.59 -29.17 -18.85
N GLU A 102 0.04 -30.26 -18.40
CA GLU A 102 1.12 -30.98 -19.11
C GLU A 102 2.05 -30.00 -19.83
N PHE A 103 2.68 -29.10 -19.08
CA PHE A 103 3.49 -28.02 -19.63
C PHE A 103 4.55 -28.57 -20.61
N GLU A 104 4.34 -28.33 -21.91
CA GLU A 104 5.32 -28.69 -22.92
C GLU A 104 6.62 -27.92 -22.68
N ILE A 105 7.67 -28.62 -22.27
CA ILE A 105 8.98 -28.03 -22.03
C ILE A 105 9.70 -27.90 -23.37
N ASN A 106 10.09 -26.68 -23.74
CA ASN A 106 10.90 -26.41 -24.93
C ASN A 106 12.07 -25.47 -24.59
N ARG A 107 13.03 -25.34 -25.52
CA ARG A 107 14.25 -24.52 -25.31
C ARG A 107 13.93 -23.08 -24.92
N THR A 108 12.90 -22.47 -25.51
CA THR A 108 12.50 -21.09 -25.22
C THR A 108 11.93 -20.94 -23.81
N LYS A 109 11.08 -21.87 -23.37
CA LYS A 109 10.52 -21.88 -22.01
C LYS A 109 11.58 -22.18 -20.96
N ILE A 110 12.53 -23.08 -21.26
CA ILE A 110 13.70 -23.32 -20.40
C ILE A 110 14.52 -22.04 -20.27
N ALA A 111 14.86 -21.38 -21.38
CA ALA A 111 15.60 -20.12 -21.37
C ALA A 111 14.86 -19.03 -20.58
N GLY A 112 13.55 -18.88 -20.80
CA GLY A 112 12.72 -17.94 -20.03
C GLY A 112 12.72 -18.23 -18.53
N THR A 113 12.65 -19.51 -18.15
CA THR A 113 12.71 -19.94 -16.75
C THR A 113 14.07 -19.63 -16.13
N ILE A 114 15.16 -19.90 -16.84
CA ILE A 114 16.52 -19.56 -16.39
C ILE A 114 16.67 -18.04 -16.20
N VAL A 115 16.17 -17.24 -17.14
CA VAL A 115 16.21 -15.77 -17.03
C VAL A 115 15.44 -15.29 -15.80
N CYS A 116 14.23 -15.83 -15.54
CA CYS A 116 13.47 -15.52 -14.32
C CYS A 116 14.24 -15.92 -13.07
N LEU A 117 14.83 -17.12 -13.02
CA LEU A 117 15.60 -17.59 -11.87
C LEU A 117 16.83 -16.71 -11.62
N ILE A 118 17.59 -16.36 -12.66
CA ILE A 118 18.74 -15.46 -12.53
C ILE A 118 18.30 -14.10 -12.00
N ALA A 119 17.21 -13.54 -12.53
CA ALA A 119 16.68 -12.26 -12.06
C ALA A 119 16.30 -12.33 -10.57
N LEU A 120 15.58 -13.38 -10.16
CA LEU A 120 15.12 -13.56 -8.78
C LEU A 120 16.24 -13.95 -7.80
N LEU A 121 17.30 -14.61 -8.25
CA LEU A 121 18.45 -14.95 -7.40
C LEU A 121 19.39 -13.77 -7.23
N THR A 122 19.54 -12.95 -8.28
CA THR A 122 20.44 -11.79 -8.25
C THR A 122 19.73 -10.49 -7.89
N PHE A 123 18.43 -10.52 -7.55
CA PHE A 123 17.67 -9.28 -7.35
C PHE A 123 18.32 -8.39 -6.29
N SER A 124 18.75 -8.91 -5.14
CA SER A 124 19.45 -8.11 -4.11
C SER A 124 20.69 -7.31 -4.59
N GLN A 125 21.26 -7.63 -5.75
CA GLN A 125 22.47 -7.02 -6.31
C GLN A 125 22.20 -5.94 -7.37
N PHE A 126 20.98 -5.88 -7.91
CA PHE A 126 20.61 -4.99 -9.01
C PHE A 126 19.50 -4.03 -8.59
N SER A 127 19.11 -3.10 -9.47
CA SER A 127 17.94 -2.27 -9.21
C SER A 127 16.63 -3.05 -9.45
N SER A 128 15.59 -2.66 -8.70
CA SER A 128 14.25 -3.23 -8.85
C SER A 128 13.76 -3.24 -10.31
N THR A 129 14.01 -2.16 -11.03
CA THR A 129 13.64 -2.00 -12.46
C THR A 129 14.29 -3.05 -13.34
N ILE A 130 15.60 -3.30 -13.18
CA ILE A 130 16.32 -4.30 -13.99
C ILE A 130 15.78 -5.70 -13.68
N THR A 131 15.60 -6.02 -12.41
CA THR A 131 15.01 -7.30 -11.99
C THR A 131 13.62 -7.49 -12.57
N ILE A 132 12.77 -6.46 -12.53
CA ILE A 132 11.41 -6.49 -13.09
C ILE A 132 11.46 -6.74 -14.60
N ILE A 133 12.30 -6.01 -15.35
CA ILE A 133 12.42 -6.17 -16.81
C ILE A 133 12.87 -7.59 -17.16
N LEU A 134 13.90 -8.11 -16.50
CA LEU A 134 14.38 -9.47 -16.74
C LEU A 134 13.31 -10.52 -16.40
N THR A 135 12.58 -10.33 -15.30
CA THR A 135 11.46 -11.20 -14.91
C THR A 135 10.35 -11.17 -15.96
N MET A 136 9.99 -9.99 -16.47
CA MET A 136 9.01 -9.82 -17.55
C MET A 136 9.45 -10.51 -18.85
N ILE A 137 10.72 -10.36 -19.24
CA ILE A 137 11.28 -11.03 -20.42
C ILE A 137 11.19 -12.55 -20.26
N GLY A 138 11.62 -13.08 -19.11
CA GLY A 138 11.56 -14.52 -18.84
C GLY A 138 10.13 -15.06 -18.89
N LEU A 139 9.18 -14.39 -18.26
CA LEU A 139 7.75 -14.78 -18.28
C LEU A 139 7.13 -14.62 -19.67
N PHE A 140 7.51 -13.59 -20.42
CA PHE A 140 7.08 -13.43 -21.81
C PHE A 140 7.56 -14.60 -22.67
N LEU A 141 8.82 -15.03 -22.54
CA LEU A 141 9.35 -16.20 -23.26
C LEU A 141 8.62 -17.49 -22.88
N ILE A 142 8.24 -17.64 -21.61
CA ILE A 142 7.43 -18.78 -21.15
C ILE A 142 6.01 -18.73 -21.74
N GLY A 143 5.43 -17.53 -21.84
CA GLY A 143 4.01 -17.33 -22.13
C GLY A 143 3.65 -17.01 -23.58
N LYS A 144 4.58 -16.57 -24.43
CA LYS A 144 4.26 -16.02 -25.76
C LYS A 144 3.39 -16.94 -26.63
N ASP A 145 3.61 -18.25 -26.55
CA ASP A 145 2.86 -19.28 -27.29
C ASP A 145 2.02 -20.19 -26.38
N SER A 146 1.99 -19.92 -25.08
CA SER A 146 1.25 -20.76 -24.13
C SER A 146 -0.26 -20.58 -24.30
N LYS A 147 -1.06 -21.63 -24.10
CA LYS A 147 -2.52 -21.48 -23.94
C LYS A 147 -2.90 -20.79 -22.61
N TYR A 148 -1.94 -20.67 -21.69
CA TYR A 148 -2.11 -20.11 -20.35
C TYR A 148 -1.53 -18.70 -20.20
N LYS A 149 -1.50 -17.89 -21.27
CA LYS A 149 -0.89 -16.54 -21.26
C LYS A 149 -1.43 -15.66 -20.13
N MET A 150 -2.73 -15.79 -19.83
CA MET A 150 -3.37 -15.01 -18.77
C MET A 150 -2.81 -15.35 -17.38
N GLY A 151 -2.62 -16.63 -17.06
CA GLY A 151 -2.01 -17.03 -15.79
C GLY A 151 -0.56 -16.56 -15.68
N ILE A 152 0.19 -16.59 -16.78
CA ILE A 152 1.56 -16.09 -16.83
C ILE A 152 1.61 -14.57 -16.66
N PHE A 153 0.65 -13.85 -17.25
CA PHE A 153 0.48 -12.41 -17.05
C PHE A 153 0.13 -12.06 -15.59
N MET A 154 -0.75 -12.82 -14.94
CA MET A 154 -1.09 -12.62 -13.53
C MET A 154 0.11 -12.90 -12.61
N LEU A 155 0.91 -13.92 -12.93
CA LEU A 155 2.17 -14.19 -12.23
C LEU A 155 3.18 -13.06 -12.43
N ALA A 156 3.29 -12.54 -13.65
CA ALA A 156 4.09 -11.37 -13.98
C ALA A 156 3.70 -10.16 -13.12
N TRP A 157 2.42 -9.86 -13.02
CA TRP A 157 1.91 -8.78 -12.18
C TRP A 157 2.37 -8.95 -10.73
N ILE A 158 2.10 -10.10 -10.12
CA ILE A 158 2.46 -10.38 -8.73
C ILE A 158 3.96 -10.23 -8.51
N LEU A 159 4.78 -10.84 -9.36
CA LEU A 159 6.24 -10.82 -9.21
C LEU A 159 6.81 -9.42 -9.41
N SER A 160 6.38 -8.68 -10.43
CA SER A 160 6.83 -7.30 -10.63
C SER A 160 6.51 -6.42 -9.42
N TYR A 161 5.31 -6.60 -8.85
CA TYR A 161 4.88 -5.83 -7.70
C TYR A 161 5.71 -6.17 -6.45
N PHE A 162 5.91 -7.46 -6.16
CA PHE A 162 6.73 -7.87 -5.02
C PHE A 162 8.18 -7.44 -5.17
N ILE A 163 8.77 -7.58 -6.37
CA ILE A 163 10.12 -7.10 -6.63
C ILE A 163 10.19 -5.61 -6.34
N PHE A 164 9.30 -4.79 -6.88
CA PHE A 164 9.28 -3.35 -6.59
C PHE A 164 9.19 -3.07 -5.09
N GLN A 165 8.22 -3.70 -4.43
CA GLN A 165 7.99 -3.50 -3.01
C GLN A 165 9.11 -4.02 -2.13
N SER A 166 9.93 -4.98 -2.55
CA SER A 166 11.08 -5.43 -1.77
C SER A 166 12.12 -4.32 -1.57
N TYR A 167 12.35 -3.46 -2.57
CA TYR A 167 13.32 -2.34 -2.48
C TYR A 167 12.76 -1.07 -1.85
N TYR A 168 11.44 -0.90 -1.90
CA TYR A 168 10.81 0.28 -1.33
C TYR A 168 10.83 0.20 0.21
N MET A 169 11.59 1.05 0.89
CA MET A 169 11.86 0.91 2.33
C MET A 169 10.70 1.36 3.22
N VAL A 170 9.70 2.05 2.66
CA VAL A 170 8.50 2.44 3.40
C VAL A 170 7.43 1.36 3.23
N LYS A 171 7.15 0.60 4.28
CA LYS A 171 6.18 -0.52 4.23
C LYS A 171 4.89 -0.14 4.94
N VAL A 172 3.77 -0.19 4.22
CA VAL A 172 2.43 0.07 4.76
C VAL A 172 1.42 -0.85 4.11
N ASN A 173 0.38 -1.20 4.86
CA ASN A 173 -0.58 -2.24 4.46
C ASN A 173 -1.28 -1.94 3.13
N ARG A 174 -1.57 -0.66 2.82
CA ARG A 174 -2.25 -0.29 1.56
C ARG A 174 -1.46 -0.64 0.31
N TYR A 175 -0.13 -0.76 0.40
CA TYR A 175 0.67 -1.12 -0.76
C TYR A 175 0.46 -2.58 -1.16
N ILE A 176 -0.06 -3.49 -0.34
CA ILE A 176 -0.32 -4.85 -0.85
C ILE A 176 -1.56 -4.93 -1.77
N ILE A 177 -2.44 -3.93 -1.75
CA ILE A 177 -3.73 -3.95 -2.46
C ILE A 177 -3.62 -4.31 -3.96
N PRO A 178 -2.65 -3.78 -4.73
CA PRO A 178 -2.52 -4.09 -6.16
C PRO A 178 -2.21 -5.56 -6.48
N THR A 179 -1.80 -6.40 -5.51
CA THR A 179 -1.57 -7.84 -5.74
C THR A 179 -2.84 -8.68 -5.57
N PHE A 180 -3.92 -8.13 -4.99
CA PHE A 180 -5.13 -8.90 -4.76
C PHE A 180 -5.87 -9.32 -6.05
N PRO A 181 -6.01 -8.49 -7.08
CA PRO A 181 -6.64 -8.93 -8.33
C PRO A 181 -6.01 -10.18 -8.95
N PRO A 182 -4.67 -10.25 -9.18
CA PRO A 182 -4.06 -11.48 -9.68
C PRO A 182 -4.08 -12.63 -8.65
N LEU A 183 -4.04 -12.35 -7.34
CA LEU A 183 -4.21 -13.38 -6.31
C LEU A 183 -5.59 -14.05 -6.40
N VAL A 184 -6.66 -13.24 -6.50
CA VAL A 184 -8.04 -13.71 -6.67
C VAL A 184 -8.17 -14.55 -7.94
N TYR A 185 -7.52 -14.17 -9.04
CA TYR A 185 -7.49 -14.98 -10.26
C TYR A 185 -6.96 -16.41 -9.98
N PHE A 186 -5.85 -16.55 -9.25
CA PHE A 186 -5.32 -17.86 -8.88
C PHE A 186 -6.19 -18.62 -7.88
N ILE A 187 -6.84 -17.92 -6.95
CA ILE A 187 -7.85 -18.52 -6.05
C ILE A 187 -9.00 -19.11 -6.89
N MET A 188 -9.52 -18.37 -7.87
CA MET A 188 -10.60 -18.83 -8.75
C MET A 188 -10.19 -20.06 -9.56
N ILE A 189 -8.99 -20.08 -10.14
CA ILE A 189 -8.45 -21.29 -10.77
C ILE A 189 -8.43 -22.46 -9.78
N GLY A 190 -7.91 -22.24 -8.58
CA GLY A 190 -7.82 -23.30 -7.57
C GLY A 190 -9.19 -23.85 -7.17
N VAL A 191 -10.17 -22.95 -6.98
CA VAL A 191 -11.56 -23.31 -6.70
C VAL A 191 -12.15 -24.15 -7.84
N ASP A 192 -11.95 -23.75 -9.10
CA ASP A 192 -12.44 -24.49 -10.27
C ASP A 192 -11.83 -25.89 -10.38
N GLU A 193 -10.51 -26.02 -10.18
CA GLU A 193 -9.82 -27.32 -10.21
C GLU A 193 -10.30 -28.25 -9.09
N ILE A 194 -10.52 -27.71 -7.89
CA ILE A 194 -11.01 -28.48 -6.74
C ILE A 194 -12.46 -28.90 -6.98
N ASN A 195 -13.33 -27.97 -7.41
CA ASN A 195 -14.73 -28.22 -7.68
C ASN A 195 -14.94 -29.24 -8.78
N ALA A 196 -14.07 -29.30 -9.79
CA ALA A 196 -14.11 -30.32 -10.83
C ALA A 196 -14.00 -31.77 -10.28
N ARG A 197 -13.51 -31.93 -9.04
CA ARG A 197 -13.35 -33.24 -8.37
C ARG A 197 -14.33 -33.51 -7.24
N ILE A 198 -15.24 -32.57 -6.96
CA ILE A 198 -16.24 -32.70 -5.90
C ILE A 198 -17.63 -32.71 -6.53
N ASN A 199 -18.51 -33.60 -6.08
CA ASN A 199 -19.88 -33.72 -6.63
C ASN A 199 -20.71 -32.43 -6.50
N ARG A 200 -20.44 -31.60 -5.49
CA ARG A 200 -21.18 -30.36 -5.21
C ARG A 200 -20.33 -29.14 -5.54
N LYS A 201 -20.31 -28.77 -6.82
CA LYS A 201 -19.45 -27.73 -7.41
C LYS A 201 -19.59 -26.31 -6.83
N ASN A 202 -20.66 -26.02 -6.10
CA ASN A 202 -20.91 -24.67 -5.57
C ASN A 202 -20.59 -24.53 -4.07
N ILE A 203 -20.30 -25.62 -3.36
CA ILE A 203 -20.10 -25.56 -1.90
C ILE A 203 -18.88 -24.73 -1.53
N LEU A 204 -17.74 -24.98 -2.18
CA LEU A 204 -16.51 -24.27 -1.85
C LEU A 204 -16.61 -22.76 -2.08
N PRO A 205 -17.12 -22.26 -3.23
CA PRO A 205 -17.40 -20.83 -3.42
C PRO A 205 -18.32 -20.24 -2.35
N ILE A 206 -19.43 -20.93 -2.01
CA ILE A 206 -20.38 -20.44 -1.00
C ILE A 206 -19.71 -20.33 0.37
N ILE A 207 -18.94 -21.34 0.78
CA ILE A 207 -18.19 -21.31 2.05
C ILE A 207 -17.22 -20.13 2.06
N LEU A 208 -16.47 -19.91 0.98
CA LEU A 208 -15.54 -18.78 0.90
C LEU A 208 -16.26 -17.44 1.01
N ILE A 209 -17.37 -17.24 0.29
CA ILE A 209 -18.16 -15.99 0.38
C ILE A 209 -18.61 -15.75 1.81
N VAL A 210 -19.19 -16.75 2.47
CA VAL A 210 -19.66 -16.64 3.86
C VAL A 210 -18.50 -16.31 4.80
N LEU A 211 -17.36 -16.99 4.68
CA LEU A 211 -16.20 -16.75 5.53
C LEU A 211 -15.59 -15.36 5.30
N PHE A 212 -15.48 -14.89 4.06
CA PHE A 212 -15.00 -13.54 3.77
C PHE A 212 -15.95 -12.46 4.28
N LEU A 213 -17.27 -12.66 4.18
CA LEU A 213 -18.26 -11.74 4.75
C LEU A 213 -18.14 -11.66 6.27
N ILE A 214 -18.13 -12.81 6.95
CA ILE A 214 -17.94 -12.87 8.41
C ILE A 214 -16.63 -12.19 8.80
N GLN A 215 -15.54 -12.49 8.08
CA GLN A 215 -14.24 -11.89 8.34
C GLN A 215 -14.25 -10.37 8.15
N GLY A 216 -14.94 -9.84 7.13
CA GLY A 216 -15.06 -8.40 6.91
C GLY A 216 -15.72 -7.69 8.09
N PHE A 217 -16.82 -8.23 8.61
CA PHE A 217 -17.49 -7.70 9.80
C PHE A 217 -16.68 -7.90 11.08
N ALA A 218 -16.11 -9.08 11.27
CA ALA A 218 -15.29 -9.39 12.45
C ALA A 218 -14.06 -8.48 12.52
N PHE A 219 -13.34 -8.31 11.41
CA PHE A 219 -12.14 -7.48 11.37
C PHE A 219 -12.46 -6.00 11.64
N THR A 220 -13.52 -5.46 11.05
CA THR A 220 -13.93 -4.05 11.29
C THR A 220 -14.29 -3.81 12.75
N SER A 221 -14.86 -4.80 13.45
CA SER A 221 -15.12 -4.71 14.89
C SER A 221 -13.86 -4.67 15.77
N THR A 222 -12.69 -5.03 15.22
CA THR A 222 -11.41 -4.97 15.94
C THR A 222 -10.70 -3.62 15.84
N PHE A 223 -11.24 -2.70 15.05
CA PHE A 223 -10.67 -1.36 14.95
C PHE A 223 -11.07 -0.55 16.18
N GLU A 224 -10.09 -0.25 17.02
CA GLU A 224 -10.24 0.70 18.10
C GLU A 224 -9.91 2.11 17.58
N GLN A 225 -10.83 3.05 17.75
CA GLN A 225 -10.54 4.46 17.51
C GLN A 225 -9.51 4.95 18.53
N THR A 226 -8.32 5.30 18.07
CA THR A 226 -7.28 5.88 18.92
C THR A 226 -7.35 7.40 18.90
N ASN A 227 -6.83 8.03 19.96
CA ASN A 227 -6.71 9.49 20.05
C ASN A 227 -5.85 10.09 18.92
N GLU A 228 -5.05 9.27 18.22
CA GLU A 228 -4.26 9.72 17.07
C GLU A 228 -5.11 10.12 15.87
N PHE A 229 -6.33 9.61 15.76
CA PHE A 229 -7.29 9.95 14.72
C PHE A 229 -8.42 10.85 15.22
N ASN A 230 -8.91 10.60 16.43
CA ASN A 230 -9.98 11.41 17.02
C ASN A 230 -9.49 12.81 17.41
N GLY A 231 -8.26 12.93 17.95
CA GLY A 231 -7.71 14.22 18.37
C GLY A 231 -7.64 15.25 17.23
N PRO A 232 -7.09 14.91 16.05
CA PRO A 232 -7.05 15.84 14.91
C PRO A 232 -8.44 16.24 14.40
N GLU A 233 -9.42 15.35 14.43
CA GLU A 233 -10.81 15.65 14.04
C GLU A 233 -11.43 16.64 15.03
N LEU A 234 -11.40 16.34 16.32
CA LEU A 234 -11.91 17.21 17.39
C LEU A 234 -11.21 18.58 17.42
N MET A 235 -9.90 18.62 17.19
CA MET A 235 -9.15 19.87 17.08
C MET A 235 -9.58 20.68 15.86
N THR A 236 -9.85 20.01 14.74
CA THR A 236 -10.36 20.66 13.54
C THR A 236 -11.76 21.23 13.76
N ASP A 237 -12.65 20.48 14.39
CA ASP A 237 -14.00 20.96 14.70
C ASP A 237 -13.95 22.17 15.63
N TYR A 238 -13.10 22.12 16.67
CA TYR A 238 -12.85 23.29 17.53
C TYR A 238 -12.40 24.52 16.74
N ILE A 239 -11.45 24.36 15.82
CA ILE A 239 -10.97 25.45 14.95
C ILE A 239 -12.11 26.02 14.10
N LYS A 240 -12.91 25.17 13.46
CA LYS A 240 -14.02 25.59 12.60
C LYS A 240 -15.11 26.33 13.36
N GLU A 241 -15.36 25.95 14.60
CA GLU A 241 -16.39 26.53 15.45
C GLU A 241 -15.96 27.82 16.16
N ASN A 242 -14.66 27.97 16.47
CA ASN A 242 -14.18 29.00 17.38
C ASN A 242 -13.19 29.99 16.76
N ILE A 243 -12.70 29.76 15.54
CA ILE A 243 -11.78 30.65 14.84
C ILE A 243 -12.47 31.23 13.61
N ASP A 244 -12.74 32.53 13.65
CA ASP A 244 -13.27 33.26 12.50
C ASP A 244 -12.28 33.23 11.33
N ASN A 245 -12.79 33.12 10.11
CA ASN A 245 -11.99 33.05 8.88
C ASN A 245 -10.93 31.94 8.89
N TRP A 246 -11.16 30.85 9.63
CA TRP A 246 -10.22 29.72 9.70
C TRP A 246 -9.79 29.17 8.33
N SER A 247 -10.64 29.29 7.31
CA SER A 247 -10.37 28.84 5.94
C SER A 247 -9.44 29.75 5.14
N GLU A 248 -9.18 30.97 5.63
CA GLU A 248 -8.37 32.00 4.95
C GLU A 248 -6.98 32.17 5.60
N ILE A 249 -6.78 31.63 6.79
CA ILE A 249 -5.55 31.78 7.57
C ILE A 249 -4.63 30.56 7.43
N GLN A 250 -3.31 30.75 7.54
CA GLN A 250 -2.40 29.61 7.54
C GLN A 250 -2.34 28.95 8.92
N ILE A 251 -2.64 27.66 8.96
CA ILE A 251 -2.51 26.83 10.15
C ILE A 251 -1.33 25.88 9.92
N GLY A 252 -0.27 26.00 10.70
CA GLY A 252 0.84 25.05 10.71
C GLY A 252 0.53 23.85 11.58
N ASN A 253 1.06 22.67 11.23
CA ASN A 253 0.84 21.46 12.01
C ASN A 253 2.11 20.61 12.10
N TYR A 254 2.24 19.80 13.15
CA TYR A 254 3.30 18.79 13.21
C TYR A 254 3.03 17.55 12.32
N ASN A 255 1.77 17.28 11.96
CA ASN A 255 1.35 16.12 11.17
C ASN A 255 0.40 16.53 10.04
N ILE A 256 0.93 16.58 8.81
CA ILE A 256 0.25 17.17 7.64
C ILE A 256 -1.02 16.43 7.27
N ARG A 257 -0.98 15.08 7.33
CA ARG A 257 -1.98 14.23 6.69
C ARG A 257 -3.41 14.39 7.24
N PRO A 258 -3.66 14.33 8.57
CA PRO A 258 -5.02 14.47 9.08
C PRO A 258 -5.59 15.89 8.87
N TYR A 259 -4.77 16.94 9.07
CA TYR A 259 -5.26 18.31 8.99
C TYR A 259 -5.53 18.79 7.57
N TYR A 260 -4.79 18.28 6.56
CA TYR A 260 -5.14 18.53 5.17
C TYR A 260 -6.55 18.03 4.82
N TRP A 261 -6.94 16.86 5.34
CA TRP A 261 -8.27 16.28 5.10
C TRP A 261 -9.36 16.96 5.91
N TYR A 262 -9.17 17.12 7.23
CA TYR A 262 -10.22 17.63 8.10
C TYR A 262 -10.44 19.13 7.94
N LEU A 263 -9.39 19.92 7.76
CA LEU A 263 -9.53 21.36 7.50
C LEU A 263 -9.88 21.62 6.03
N GLY A 264 -9.53 20.71 5.10
CA GLY A 264 -9.80 20.91 3.67
C GLY A 264 -8.96 22.03 3.04
N MET A 265 -7.83 22.37 3.65
CA MET A 265 -6.92 23.41 3.19
C MET A 265 -5.45 22.97 3.28
N ASN A 266 -4.57 23.63 2.53
CA ASN A 266 -3.14 23.34 2.61
C ASN A 266 -2.58 23.86 3.94
N SER A 267 -2.26 22.94 4.83
CA SER A 267 -1.77 23.22 6.18
C SER A 267 -0.31 22.76 6.28
N PRO A 268 0.67 23.69 6.30
CA PRO A 268 2.09 23.34 6.20
C PRO A 268 2.56 22.50 7.40
N GLY A 269 3.36 21.47 7.11
CA GLY A 269 3.99 20.62 8.10
C GLY A 269 5.26 21.25 8.66
N ILE A 270 5.28 21.50 9.96
CA ILE A 270 6.45 21.99 10.68
C ILE A 270 6.67 21.06 11.88
N GLU A 271 7.78 20.33 11.86
CA GLU A 271 8.15 19.45 12.96
C GLU A 271 8.15 20.21 14.29
N SER A 272 7.54 19.60 15.29
CA SER A 272 7.39 20.18 16.62
C SER A 272 8.71 20.37 17.37
N SER A 273 9.78 19.68 16.96
CA SER A 273 11.16 19.91 17.43
C SER A 273 11.80 21.15 16.80
N ALA A 274 11.27 21.65 15.68
CA ALA A 274 11.84 22.76 14.93
C ALA A 274 11.30 24.12 15.41
N THR A 275 11.41 24.40 16.72
CA THR A 275 10.87 25.60 17.37
C THR A 275 11.25 26.89 16.61
N GLN A 276 12.49 27.03 16.15
CA GLN A 276 12.91 28.21 15.40
C GLN A 276 12.13 28.38 14.08
N LYS A 277 11.89 27.29 13.34
CA LYS A 277 11.10 27.32 12.10
C LYS A 277 9.64 27.68 12.38
N ILE A 278 9.08 27.24 13.50
CA ILE A 278 7.71 27.61 13.91
C ILE A 278 7.65 29.11 14.21
N ILE A 279 8.63 29.64 14.95
CA ILE A 279 8.73 31.08 15.29
C ILE A 279 8.86 31.93 14.03
N GLU A 280 9.72 31.52 13.10
CA GLU A 280 9.98 32.21 11.83
C GLU A 280 8.85 32.05 10.80
N SER A 281 7.98 31.04 10.97
CA SER A 281 6.88 30.82 10.05
C SER A 281 5.79 31.90 10.20
N ASN A 282 5.13 32.22 9.08
CA ASN A 282 4.00 33.17 9.05
C ASN A 282 2.65 32.52 9.33
N VAL A 283 2.61 31.37 10.01
CA VAL A 283 1.36 30.72 10.36
C VAL A 283 0.68 31.46 11.51
N SER A 284 -0.64 31.61 11.44
CA SER A 284 -1.45 32.27 12.48
C SER A 284 -1.69 31.36 13.66
N TYR A 285 -1.79 30.05 13.39
CA TYR A 285 -1.98 29.02 14.40
C TYR A 285 -1.02 27.86 14.16
N TYR A 286 -0.60 27.21 15.23
CA TYR A 286 0.27 26.03 15.17
C TYR A 286 -0.30 24.90 16.02
N ILE A 287 -0.38 23.69 15.45
CA ILE A 287 -0.82 22.49 16.16
C ILE A 287 0.37 21.58 16.43
N SER A 288 0.58 21.19 17.69
CA SER A 288 1.68 20.34 18.14
C SER A 288 1.19 19.07 18.84
N ASN A 289 1.95 17.97 18.75
CA ASN A 289 1.74 16.74 19.53
C ASN A 289 2.47 16.72 20.87
N HIS A 290 3.11 17.82 21.24
CA HIS A 290 3.73 17.96 22.54
C HIS A 290 3.69 19.42 23.02
N PRO A 291 3.73 19.64 24.34
CA PRO A 291 3.83 20.99 24.89
C PRO A 291 5.06 21.73 24.37
N GLN A 292 4.88 22.95 23.90
CA GLN A 292 5.92 23.81 23.36
C GLN A 292 6.28 24.88 24.40
N LYS A 293 7.33 24.63 25.18
CA LYS A 293 7.73 25.53 26.26
C LYS A 293 8.45 26.81 25.80
N ASN A 294 8.98 26.80 24.57
CA ASN A 294 9.87 27.85 24.06
C ASN A 294 9.28 28.65 22.90
N LEU A 295 7.99 28.51 22.59
CA LEU A 295 7.33 29.33 21.56
C LEU A 295 6.93 30.69 22.15
N THR A 296 7.88 31.62 22.20
CA THR A 296 7.69 32.93 22.85
C THR A 296 6.70 33.85 22.14
N ASN A 297 6.50 33.67 20.84
CA ASN A 297 5.55 34.43 20.02
C ASN A 297 4.21 33.72 19.81
N TYR A 298 3.93 32.65 20.56
CA TYR A 298 2.63 31.99 20.55
C TYR A 298 2.11 31.78 21.97
N THR A 299 0.79 31.69 22.09
CA THR A 299 0.09 31.32 23.32
C THR A 299 -0.73 30.06 23.08
N GLU A 300 -0.63 29.08 23.98
CA GLU A 300 -1.50 27.90 23.94
C GLU A 300 -2.95 28.32 24.23
N ILE A 301 -3.87 27.97 23.34
CA ILE A 301 -5.30 28.30 23.46
C ILE A 301 -6.19 27.08 23.65
N LYS A 302 -5.72 25.88 23.32
CA LYS A 302 -6.48 24.64 23.48
C LYS A 302 -5.57 23.41 23.57
N ASN A 303 -5.97 22.44 24.39
CA ASN A 303 -5.43 21.09 24.41
C ASN A 303 -6.58 20.08 24.27
N ILE A 304 -6.47 19.17 23.31
CA ILE A 304 -7.40 18.05 23.09
C ILE A 304 -6.56 16.79 22.90
N ASP A 305 -6.68 15.84 23.83
CA ASP A 305 -5.99 14.53 23.77
C ASP A 305 -4.48 14.60 23.54
N GLY A 306 -3.81 15.61 24.10
CA GLY A 306 -2.37 15.81 23.93
C GLY A 306 -1.98 16.47 22.60
N LEU A 307 -2.96 17.05 21.90
CA LEU A 307 -2.75 17.98 20.79
C LEU A 307 -2.96 19.40 21.27
N TYR A 308 -1.93 20.22 21.08
CA TYR A 308 -1.84 21.56 21.60
C TYR A 308 -1.98 22.55 20.45
N LEU A 309 -2.99 23.42 20.52
CA LEU A 309 -3.20 24.51 19.57
C LEU A 309 -2.64 25.79 20.16
N TYR A 310 -1.76 26.41 19.40
CA TYR A 310 -1.10 27.66 19.72
C TYR A 310 -1.58 28.74 18.76
N GLN A 311 -1.91 29.91 19.29
CA GLN A 311 -2.22 31.12 18.53
C GLN A 311 -1.02 32.06 18.56
N ARG A 312 -0.66 32.64 17.41
CA ARG A 312 0.41 33.62 17.36
C ARG A 312 0.01 34.89 18.11
N ASN A 313 0.91 35.39 18.96
CA ASN A 313 0.74 36.65 19.66
C ASN A 313 0.75 37.79 18.63
N ALA A 314 -0.20 38.71 18.75
CA ALA A 314 -0.28 39.92 17.92
C ALA A 314 0.88 40.89 18.21
#